data_AF-A0A382JYB3-F1
#
_entry.id   AF-A0A382JYB3-F1
#
_cell.length_a   1.000
_cell.length_b   1.000
_cell.length_c   1.000
_cell.angle_alpha   90.00
_cell.angle_beta   90.00
_cell.angle_gamma   90.00
#
_symmetry.space_group_name_H-M   'P 1'
#
loop_
_entity.id
_entity.type
_entity.pdbx_description
1 polymer ?
#
loop_
_entity_poly.entity_id
_entity_poly.type
_entity_poly.pdbx_seq_one_letter_code
_entity_poly.pdbx_strand_id
1 'polypeptide(L)' 'VFDKGFTREQVERVARIYHRVSDASRAMGITPRSFSRLCRKYDIETPWQRKRRSCKEAQRADA' A
#
# COMPACT_ATOMS: atom_id res chain seq x y z
N VAL A 1 -5.92 -9.09 17.69
CA VAL A 1 -7.08 -8.28 17.24
C VAL A 1 -6.54 -7.08 16.44
N PHE A 2 -6.45 -7.14 15.11
CA PHE A 2 -5.87 -6.01 14.35
C PHE A 2 -6.52 -5.70 12.99
N ASP A 3 -7.68 -6.27 12.68
CA ASP A 3 -8.55 -5.73 11.64
C ASP A 3 -9.52 -4.77 12.34
N LYS A 4 -9.12 -3.50 12.46
CA LYS A 4 -9.90 -2.38 13.03
C LYS A 4 -11.21 -2.07 12.25
N GLY A 5 -11.73 -3.02 11.46
CA GLY A 5 -12.92 -2.81 10.63
C GLY A 5 -12.72 -1.83 9.47
N PHE A 6 -11.48 -1.61 9.02
CA PHE A 6 -11.24 -0.73 7.88
C PHE A 6 -11.85 -1.31 6.61
N THR A 7 -12.65 -0.52 5.91
CA THR A 7 -13.24 -0.94 4.64
C THR A 7 -12.21 -0.83 3.51
N ARG A 8 -12.44 -1.58 2.42
CA ARG A 8 -11.63 -1.51 1.21
C ARG A 8 -11.46 -0.07 0.73
N GLU A 9 -12.54 0.71 0.71
CA GLU A 9 -12.54 2.11 0.26
C GLU A 9 -11.67 3.02 1.13
N GLN A 10 -11.68 2.83 2.45
CA GLN A 10 -10.80 3.59 3.36
C GLN A 10 -9.33 3.29 3.07
N VAL A 11 -9.00 2.00 2.93
CA VAL A 11 -7.63 1.58 2.61
C VAL A 11 -7.22 2.11 1.23
N GLU A 12 -8.12 2.08 0.24
CA GLU A 12 -7.85 2.56 -1.12
C GLU A 12 -7.67 4.08 -1.15
N ARG A 13 -8.53 4.85 -0.47
CA ARG A 13 -8.42 6.31 -0.38
C ARG A 13 -7.08 6.71 0.23
N VAL A 14 -6.70 6.09 1.34
CA VAL A 14 -5.42 6.38 2.00
C VAL A 14 -4.25 5.95 1.10
N ALA A 15 -4.35 4.79 0.46
CA ALA A 15 -3.34 4.33 -0.50
C ALA A 15 -3.19 5.30 -1.70
N ARG A 16 -4.27 5.93 -2.17
CA ARG A 16 -4.20 6.92 -3.26
C ARG A 16 -3.62 8.26 -2.81
N ILE A 17 -3.94 8.72 -1.61
CA ILE A 17 -3.47 10.01 -1.07
C ILE A 17 -1.98 9.95 -0.70
N TYR A 18 -1.55 8.85 -0.07
CA TYR A 18 -0.20 8.73 0.48
C TYR A 18 0.71 7.88 -0.41
N HIS A 19 1.89 8.42 -0.72
CA HIS A 19 2.86 7.76 -1.58
C HIS A 19 3.73 6.71 -0.85
N ARG A 20 3.69 6.70 0.49
CA ARG A 20 4.46 5.76 1.33
C ARG A 20 3.54 5.03 2.31
N VAL A 21 3.83 3.75 2.52
CA VAL A 21 3.13 2.89 3.50
C VAL A 21 3.27 3.42 4.93
N SER A 22 4.41 4.04 5.27
CA SER A 22 4.63 4.67 6.57
C SER A 22 3.64 5.81 6.83
N ASP A 23 3.48 6.73 5.88
CA ASP A 23 2.57 7.88 6.01
C ASP A 23 1.10 7.42 6.02
N ALA A 24 0.76 6.47 5.16
CA ALA A 24 -0.55 5.84 5.12
C ALA A 24 -0.91 5.14 6.44
N SER A 25 0.04 4.39 7.01
CA SER A 25 -0.15 3.69 8.29
C SER A 25 -0.30 4.67 9.46
N ARG A 26 0.46 5.77 9.45
CA ARG A 26 0.34 6.86 10.43
C ARG A 26 -1.02 7.54 10.34
N ALA A 27 -1.51 7.84 9.14
CA ALA A 27 -2.82 8.45 8.92
C ALA A 27 -3.98 7.56 9.40
N MET A 28 -3.86 6.23 9.26
CA MET A 28 -4.86 5.28 9.76
C MET A 28 -4.66 4.89 11.24
N GLY A 29 -3.60 5.38 11.91
CA GLY A 29 -3.28 5.01 13.28
C GLY A 29 -3.07 3.50 13.45
N ILE A 30 -2.40 2.87 12.46
CA ILE A 30 -2.02 1.47 12.48
C ILE A 30 -0.53 1.30 12.19
N THR A 31 -0.01 0.10 12.44
CA THR A 31 1.37 -0.21 12.08
C THR A 31 1.51 -0.38 10.56
N PRO A 32 2.68 -0.07 9.97
CA PRO A 32 2.97 -0.32 8.56
C PRO A 32 2.73 -1.78 8.14
N ARG A 33 2.98 -2.72 9.05
CA ARG A 33 2.77 -4.16 8.84
C ARG A 33 1.28 -4.50 8.71
N SER A 34 0.42 -3.89 9.53
CA SER A 34 -1.03 -4.04 9.40
C SER A 34 -1.56 -3.40 8.12
N PHE A 35 -1.08 -2.21 7.77
CA PHE A 35 -1.45 -1.55 6.50
C PHE A 35 -1.08 -2.43 5.29
N SER A 36 0.13 -2.99 5.28
CA SER A 36 0.58 -3.89 4.22
C SER A 36 -0.28 -5.15 4.09
N ARG A 37 -0.78 -5.69 5.22
CA ARG A 37 -1.72 -6.83 5.20
C ARG A 37 -3.08 -6.43 4.65
N LEU A 38 -3.60 -5.25 5.01
CA LEU A 38 -4.86 -4.74 4.47
C LEU A 38 -4.78 -4.53 2.96
N CYS A 39 -3.70 -3.94 2.46
CA CYS A 39 -3.49 -3.79 1.01
C CYS A 39 -3.50 -5.14 0.29
N ARG A 40 -2.84 -6.17 0.85
CA ARG A 40 -2.87 -7.53 0.26
C ARG A 40 -4.25 -8.18 0.35
N LYS A 41 -4.96 -8.01 1.47
CA LYS A 41 -6.28 -8.57 1.71
C LYS A 41 -7.33 -8.03 0.73
N TYR A 42 -7.22 -6.74 0.40
CA TYR A 42 -8.14 -6.06 -0.52
C TYR A 42 -7.64 -5.97 -1.96
N ASP A 43 -6.49 -6.59 -2.26
CA ASP A 43 -5.81 -6.51 -3.56
C ASP A 43 -5.66 -5.07 -4.10
N ILE A 44 -5.37 -4.12 -3.19
CA ILE A 44 -5.24 -2.71 -3.54
C ILE A 44 -3.82 -2.46 -4.03
N GLU A 45 -3.69 -2.16 -5.32
CA GLU A 45 -2.43 -1.66 -5.88
C GLU A 45 -2.11 -0.27 -5.33
N THR A 46 -1.14 -0.23 -4.42
CA THR A 46 -0.61 1.04 -3.91
C THR A 46 0.16 1.78 -5.03
N PRO A 47 0.24 3.13 -5.00
CA PRO A 47 1.13 3.89 -5.87
C PRO A 47 2.59 3.41 -5.80
N TRP A 48 2.98 2.81 -4.66
CA TRP A 48 4.26 2.14 -4.48
C TRP A 48 4.45 0.93 -5.39
N GLN A 49 3.39 0.15 -5.67
CA GLN A 49 3.42 -0.90 -6.69
C GLN A 49 3.55 -0.32 -8.10
N ARG A 50 2.92 0.83 -8.39
CA ARG A 50 3.07 1.55 -9.67
C ARG A 50 4.53 1.99 -9.90
N LYS A 51 5.17 2.57 -8.87
CA LYS A 51 6.58 2.98 -8.94
C LYS A 51 7.54 1.77 -8.95
N ARG A 52 7.23 0.70 -8.20
CA ARG A 52 8.04 -0.53 -8.20
C ARG A 52 7.94 -1.31 -9.51
N ARG A 53 6.82 -1.27 -10.23
CA ARG A 53 6.70 -1.87 -11.56
C ARG A 53 7.66 -1.19 -12.53
N SER A 54 7.67 0.14 -12.55
CA SER A 54 8.61 0.92 -13.37
C SER A 54 10.08 0.59 -13.05
N CYS A 55 10.45 0.45 -11.76
CA CYS A 55 11.82 0.06 -11.40
C CYS A 55 12.17 -1.42 -11.68
N LYS A 56 11.19 -2.34 -11.68
CA LYS A 56 11.42 -3.76 -12.02
C LYS A 56 11.46 -4.01 -13.52
N GLU A 57 10.71 -3.24 -14.31
CA GLU A 57 10.79 -3.25 -15.77
C GLU A 57 12.14 -2.70 -16.24
N ALA A 58 12.65 -1.64 -15.60
CA ALA A 58 13.99 -1.12 -15.88
C ALA A 58 15.13 -2.11 -15.56
N GLN A 59 14.96 -2.99 -14.57
CA GLN A 59 15.98 -4.01 -14.21
C GLN A 59 15.95 -5.26 -15.10
N ARG A 60 14.91 -5.47 -15.92
CA ARG A 60 14.82 -6.61 -16.85
C ARG A 60 15.30 -6.28 -18.27
N ALA A 61 15.46 -5.00 -18.60
CA ALA A 61 15.95 -4.57 -19.91
C ALA A 61 17.49 -4.47 -19.98
N ASP A 62 18.19 -4.71 -18.86
CA ASP A 62 19.65 -4.62 -18.72
C ASP A 62 20.28 -6.00 -18.35
N ALA A 63 19.56 -7.09 -18.62
CA ALA A 63 20.01 -8.48 -18.38
C ALA A 63 19.92 -9.31 -19.66
#